data_AF-A0A386HV46-F1
#
_entry.id   AF-A0A386HV46-F1
#
_cell.length_a   1.000
_cell.length_b   1.000
_cell.length_c   1.000
_cell.angle_alpha   90.00
_cell.angle_beta   90.00
_cell.angle_gamma   90.00
#
_symmetry.space_group_name_H-M   'P 1'
#
loop_
_entity.id
_entity.type
_entity.pdbx_description
1 polymer ?
#
loop_
_entity_poly.entity_id
_entity_poly.type
_entity_poly.pdbx_seq_one_letter_code
_entity_poly.pdbx_strand_id
1 'polypeptide(L)'
;MSYFLHLQKDKKLVPVLQKPMPALKCRKNIPLRLMAGIMSQQLNSRVAEVIYNRFLLLFDGKEPSAQQVLSTNFEILRGIGLSNAKVNYLHNVALFCIENNITDKQLKALSNEEIIHLLTQIKGVGRWTVEMLLMFTLGREDVFATDDLAIQNAMAHLYKLDNVGELPIHAKR
;
A
#
# COMPACT_ATOMS: atom_id res chain seq x y z
N MET A 1 -18.24 -14.96 1.72
CA MET A 1 -19.16 -14.84 2.88
C MET A 1 -18.75 -15.68 4.10
N SER A 2 -17.72 -16.54 4.02
CA SER A 2 -17.23 -17.34 5.15
C SER A 2 -16.58 -16.51 6.27
N TYR A 3 -15.81 -15.48 5.91
CA TYR A 3 -15.10 -14.65 6.90
C TYR A 3 -16.09 -13.91 7.83
N PHE A 4 -17.22 -13.41 7.31
CA PHE A 4 -18.15 -12.59 8.10
C PHE A 4 -18.76 -13.41 9.26
N LEU A 5 -19.20 -14.63 8.97
CA LEU A 5 -19.69 -15.57 9.98
C LEU A 5 -18.58 -16.02 10.94
N HIS A 6 -17.35 -16.18 10.44
CA HIS A 6 -16.21 -16.53 11.28
C HIS A 6 -15.89 -15.41 12.28
N LEU A 7 -15.79 -14.16 11.83
CA LEU A 7 -15.45 -13.01 12.67
C LEU A 7 -16.54 -12.69 13.71
N GLN A 8 -17.82 -12.99 13.41
CA GLN A 8 -18.92 -12.84 14.37
C GLN A 8 -18.78 -13.74 15.61
N LYS A 9 -17.92 -14.76 15.58
CA LYS A 9 -17.62 -15.58 16.78
C LYS A 9 -16.94 -14.76 17.88
N ASP A 10 -16.24 -13.69 17.52
CA ASP A 10 -15.70 -12.74 18.48
C ASP A 10 -16.73 -11.65 18.81
N LYS A 11 -17.28 -11.71 20.02
CA LYS A 11 -18.28 -10.75 20.52
C LYS A 11 -17.78 -9.29 20.53
N LYS A 12 -16.46 -9.07 20.58
CA LYS A 12 -15.86 -7.74 20.51
C LYS A 12 -15.84 -7.19 19.10
N LEU A 13 -15.75 -8.04 18.07
CA LEU A 13 -15.79 -7.62 16.67
C LEU A 13 -17.22 -7.36 16.17
N VAL A 14 -18.24 -8.02 16.74
CA VAL A 14 -19.64 -7.87 16.30
C VAL A 14 -20.10 -6.41 16.14
N PRO A 15 -19.81 -5.47 17.06
CA PRO A 15 -20.24 -4.07 16.91
C PRO A 15 -19.63 -3.33 15.71
N VAL A 16 -18.45 -3.74 15.24
CA VAL A 16 -17.78 -3.12 14.08
C VAL A 16 -18.08 -3.85 12.76
N LEU A 17 -18.62 -5.07 12.83
CA LEU A 17 -19.08 -5.86 11.69
C LEU A 17 -20.49 -5.44 11.24
N GLN A 18 -20.60 -4.31 10.54
CA GLN A 18 -21.92 -3.79 10.10
C GLN A 18 -22.55 -4.64 8.98
N LYS A 19 -21.79 -4.90 7.92
CA LYS A 19 -22.22 -5.68 6.75
C LYS A 19 -21.01 -6.30 6.06
N PRO A 20 -21.19 -7.37 5.25
CA PRO A 20 -20.12 -7.90 4.44
C PRO A 20 -19.51 -6.81 3.55
N MET A 21 -18.19 -6.72 3.54
CA MET A 21 -17.46 -5.83 2.64
C MET A 21 -17.44 -6.41 1.23
N PRO A 22 -17.42 -5.53 0.19
CA PRO A 22 -17.21 -5.99 -1.18
C PRO A 22 -15.87 -6.73 -1.29
N ALA A 23 -15.84 -7.75 -2.16
CA ALA A 23 -14.63 -8.51 -2.41
C ALA A 23 -13.49 -7.59 -2.90
N LEU A 24 -12.30 -7.79 -2.35
CA LEU A 24 -11.11 -7.09 -2.80
C LEU A 24 -10.78 -7.54 -4.22
N LYS A 25 -10.46 -6.58 -5.09
CA LYS A 25 -10.18 -6.86 -6.50
C LYS A 25 -8.68 -6.85 -6.74
N CYS A 26 -8.19 -7.91 -7.38
CA CYS A 26 -6.83 -7.94 -7.89
C CYS A 26 -6.67 -6.91 -9.03
N ARG A 27 -5.68 -6.03 -8.90
CA ARG A 27 -5.34 -5.01 -9.89
C ARG A 27 -4.20 -5.48 -10.79
N LYS A 28 -4.05 -4.82 -11.94
CA LYS A 28 -2.92 -4.98 -12.85
C LYS A 28 -1.86 -3.92 -12.57
N ASN A 29 -0.67 -4.16 -13.12
CA ASN A 29 0.51 -3.31 -13.02
C ASN A 29 0.94 -3.13 -11.56
N ILE A 30 1.21 -4.26 -10.89
CA ILE A 30 1.53 -4.31 -9.47
C ILE A 30 2.73 -3.41 -9.11
N PRO A 31 3.83 -3.35 -9.90
CA PRO A 31 4.91 -2.41 -9.66
C PRO A 31 4.44 -0.96 -9.60
N LEU A 32 3.59 -0.54 -10.55
CA LEU A 32 3.01 0.80 -10.54
C LEU A 32 2.11 1.02 -9.31
N ARG A 33 1.35 0.03 -8.88
CA ARG A 33 0.51 0.15 -7.66
C ARG A 33 1.34 0.28 -6.39
N LEU A 34 2.48 -0.42 -6.32
CA LEU A 34 3.43 -0.24 -5.22
C LEU A 34 3.99 1.19 -5.20
N MET A 35 4.41 1.70 -6.36
CA MET A 35 4.84 3.09 -6.49
C MET A 35 3.73 4.10 -6.12
N ALA A 36 2.49 3.85 -6.55
CA ALA A 36 1.34 4.69 -6.19
C ALA A 36 1.04 4.67 -4.69
N GLY A 37 1.20 3.51 -4.03
CA GLY A 37 1.13 3.41 -2.58
C GLY A 37 2.19 4.27 -1.89
N ILE A 38 3.44 4.26 -2.39
CA ILE A 38 4.51 5.12 -1.86
C ILE A 38 4.21 6.61 -2.08
N MET A 39 3.67 6.97 -3.25
CA MET A 39 3.28 8.34 -3.55
C MET A 39 2.25 8.88 -2.56
N SER A 40 1.28 8.05 -2.15
CA SER A 40 0.18 8.44 -1.27
C SER A 40 0.53 8.50 0.23
N GLN A 41 1.66 7.93 0.66
CA GLN A 41 2.05 7.90 2.08
C GLN A 41 2.07 9.30 2.72
N GLN A 42 1.57 9.39 3.95
CA GLN A 42 1.53 10.64 4.75
C GLN A 42 0.71 11.77 4.10
N LEU A 43 -0.20 11.45 3.17
CA LEU A 43 -1.09 12.40 2.51
C LEU A 43 -2.55 12.01 2.76
N ASN A 44 -3.43 13.00 2.74
CA ASN A 44 -4.86 12.71 2.62
C ASN A 44 -5.20 12.26 1.20
N SER A 45 -6.37 11.61 1.04
CA SER A 45 -6.79 11.02 -0.23
C SER A 45 -6.85 12.01 -1.39
N ARG A 46 -7.33 13.24 -1.17
CA ARG A 46 -7.42 14.28 -2.21
C ARG A 46 -6.05 14.69 -2.72
N VAL A 47 -5.07 14.88 -1.83
CA VAL A 47 -3.71 15.26 -2.22
C VAL A 47 -3.00 14.10 -2.93
N ALA A 48 -3.17 12.87 -2.42
CA ALA A 48 -2.63 11.69 -3.07
C ALA A 48 -3.17 11.52 -4.50
N GLU A 49 -4.47 11.73 -4.71
CA GLU A 49 -5.10 11.72 -6.03
C GLU A 49 -4.53 12.78 -6.97
N VAL A 50 -4.38 14.02 -6.50
CA VAL A 50 -3.79 15.11 -7.29
C VAL A 50 -2.37 14.78 -7.71
N ILE A 51 -1.53 14.27 -6.81
CA ILE A 51 -0.14 13.89 -7.14
C ILE A 51 -0.12 12.73 -8.14
N TYR A 52 -0.97 11.72 -7.95
CA TYR A 52 -1.05 10.59 -8.87
C TYR A 52 -1.50 11.02 -10.28
N ASN A 53 -2.47 11.92 -10.38
CA ASN A 53 -2.90 12.47 -11.67
C ASN A 53 -1.79 13.27 -12.36
N ARG A 54 -1.05 14.10 -11.62
CA ARG A 54 0.14 14.79 -12.16
C ARG A 54 1.21 13.82 -12.64
N PHE A 55 1.42 12.73 -11.90
CA PHE A 55 2.33 11.66 -12.31
C PHE A 55 1.90 11.03 -13.63
N LEU A 56 0.63 10.68 -13.81
CA LEU A 56 0.13 10.14 -15.10
C LEU A 56 0.25 11.16 -16.24
N LEU A 57 0.06 12.46 -15.97
CA LEU A 57 0.22 13.50 -16.97
C LEU A 57 1.66 13.63 -17.50
N LEU A 58 2.68 13.17 -16.76
CA LEU A 58 4.05 13.05 -17.29
C LEU A 58 4.17 12.01 -18.42
N PHE A 59 3.16 11.14 -18.56
CA PHE A 59 3.12 10.02 -19.51
C PHE A 59 1.83 10.07 -20.35
N ASP A 60 1.40 11.27 -20.76
CA ASP A 60 0.22 11.51 -21.59
C ASP A 60 -1.08 10.93 -21.00
N GLY A 61 -1.19 10.90 -19.67
CA GLY A 61 -2.33 10.35 -18.95
C GLY A 61 -2.40 8.83 -18.93
N LYS A 62 -1.33 8.13 -19.37
CA LYS A 62 -1.25 6.66 -19.41
C LYS A 62 -0.45 6.13 -18.23
N GLU A 63 -0.69 4.86 -17.89
CA GLU A 63 0.10 4.15 -16.90
C GLU A 63 1.49 3.83 -17.46
N PRO A 64 2.58 4.35 -16.88
CA PRO A 64 3.93 4.08 -17.36
C PRO A 64 4.40 2.67 -17.00
N SER A 65 5.35 2.16 -17.79
CA SER A 65 6.15 1.00 -17.41
C SER A 65 7.19 1.36 -16.35
N ALA A 66 7.71 0.36 -15.64
CA ALA A 66 8.84 0.56 -14.72
C ALA A 66 10.04 1.23 -15.43
N GLN A 67 10.31 0.84 -16.68
CA GLN A 67 11.39 1.44 -17.47
C GLN A 67 11.17 2.94 -17.71
N GLN A 68 9.95 3.34 -18.06
CA GLN A 68 9.63 4.76 -18.28
C GLN A 68 9.79 5.57 -16.99
N VAL A 69 9.38 5.02 -15.83
CA VAL A 69 9.57 5.68 -14.54
C VAL A 69 11.07 5.82 -14.23
N LEU A 70 11.85 4.76 -14.38
CA LEU A 70 13.30 4.77 -14.10
C LEU A 70 14.05 5.76 -15.00
N SER A 71 13.63 5.89 -16.26
CA SER A 71 14.22 6.83 -17.23
C SER A 71 13.75 8.28 -17.04
N THR A 72 12.78 8.55 -16.17
CA THR A 72 12.31 9.91 -15.91
C THR A 72 13.32 10.66 -15.03
N ASN A 73 13.62 11.92 -15.38
CA ASN A 73 14.55 12.72 -14.60
C ASN A 73 13.99 12.96 -13.18
N PHE A 74 14.86 12.83 -12.18
CA PHE A 74 14.55 13.01 -10.77
C PHE A 74 13.84 14.36 -10.49
N GLU A 75 14.31 15.44 -11.11
CA GLU A 75 13.74 16.78 -10.91
C GLU A 75 12.34 16.93 -11.51
N ILE A 76 12.01 16.18 -12.58
CA ILE A 76 10.66 16.16 -13.14
C ILE A 76 9.69 15.50 -12.15
N LEU A 77 10.08 14.36 -11.56
CA LEU A 77 9.29 13.67 -10.54
C LEU A 77 9.16 14.50 -9.26
N ARG A 78 10.18 15.28 -8.89
CA ARG A 78 10.06 16.26 -7.80
C ARG A 78 9.08 17.38 -8.14
N GLY A 79 9.13 17.88 -9.38
CA GLY A 79 8.29 18.98 -9.87
C GLY A 79 6.78 18.75 -9.72
N ILE A 80 6.32 17.49 -9.70
CA ILE A 80 4.89 17.17 -9.50
C ILE A 80 4.45 17.20 -8.02
N GLY A 81 5.38 17.41 -7.08
CA GLY A 81 5.12 17.53 -5.64
C GLY A 81 5.61 16.34 -4.81
N LEU A 82 6.49 15.49 -5.35
CA LEU A 82 7.11 14.39 -4.58
C LEU A 82 8.33 14.88 -3.80
N SER A 83 8.47 14.37 -2.58
CA SER A 83 9.71 14.53 -1.80
C SER A 83 10.87 13.76 -2.43
N ASN A 84 12.11 14.16 -2.14
CA ASN A 84 13.32 13.42 -2.50
C ASN A 84 13.27 11.93 -2.13
N ALA A 85 12.81 11.61 -0.93
CA ALA A 85 12.72 10.21 -0.47
C ALA A 85 11.79 9.39 -1.37
N LYS A 86 10.58 9.89 -1.64
CA LYS A 86 9.61 9.23 -2.52
C LYS A 86 10.13 9.04 -3.94
N VAL A 87 10.80 10.04 -4.52
CA VAL A 87 11.38 9.88 -5.88
C VAL A 87 12.45 8.79 -5.90
N ASN A 88 13.34 8.75 -4.90
CA ASN A 88 14.31 7.67 -4.76
C ASN A 88 13.63 6.30 -4.63
N TYR A 89 12.58 6.19 -3.83
CA TYR A 89 11.87 4.92 -3.65
C TYR A 89 11.15 4.46 -4.91
N LEU A 90 10.59 5.37 -5.70
CA LEU A 90 10.01 5.07 -7.01
C LEU A 90 11.08 4.50 -7.96
N HIS A 91 12.25 5.13 -8.04
CA HIS A 91 13.36 4.62 -8.83
C HIS A 91 13.85 3.26 -8.34
N ASN A 92 13.98 3.07 -7.02
CA ASN A 92 14.39 1.78 -6.44
C ASN A 92 13.40 0.66 -6.79
N VAL A 93 12.10 0.92 -6.69
CA VAL A 93 11.06 -0.04 -7.08
C VAL A 93 11.16 -0.36 -8.57
N ALA A 94 11.26 0.67 -9.42
CA ALA A 94 11.34 0.48 -10.86
C ALA A 94 12.59 -0.34 -11.25
N LEU A 95 13.76 0.03 -10.74
CA LEU A 95 15.03 -0.67 -10.97
C LEU A 95 14.94 -2.13 -10.51
N PHE A 96 14.51 -2.37 -9.28
CA PHE A 96 14.40 -3.72 -8.73
C PHE A 96 13.47 -4.60 -9.56
N CYS A 97 12.33 -4.06 -10.00
CA CYS A 97 11.39 -4.81 -10.83
C CYS A 97 11.99 -5.17 -12.20
N ILE A 98 12.79 -4.29 -12.79
CA ILE A 98 13.48 -4.54 -14.07
C ILE A 98 14.56 -5.62 -13.89
N GLU A 99 15.45 -5.45 -12.91
CA GLU A 99 16.59 -6.35 -12.67
C GLU A 99 16.12 -7.78 -12.31
N ASN A 100 15.04 -7.90 -11.55
CA ASN A 100 14.48 -9.19 -11.14
C ASN A 100 13.40 -9.72 -12.09
N ASN A 101 13.18 -9.05 -13.23
CA ASN A 101 12.14 -9.41 -14.22
C ASN A 101 10.77 -9.66 -13.58
N ILE A 102 10.37 -8.81 -12.63
CA ILE A 102 9.14 -8.97 -11.86
C ILE A 102 7.93 -8.76 -12.76
N THR A 103 7.06 -9.77 -12.81
CA THR A 103 5.78 -9.72 -13.53
C THR A 103 4.59 -9.87 -12.58
N ASP A 104 3.45 -9.31 -12.97
CA ASP A 104 2.18 -9.50 -12.26
C ASP A 104 1.83 -10.98 -12.08
N LYS A 105 2.17 -11.83 -13.05
CA LYS A 105 1.89 -13.27 -13.02
C LYS A 105 2.71 -13.95 -11.93
N GLN A 106 4.00 -13.64 -11.82
CA GLN A 106 4.86 -14.18 -10.77
C GLN A 106 4.37 -13.75 -9.38
N LEU A 107 4.12 -12.45 -9.18
CA LEU A 107 3.66 -11.95 -7.87
C LEU A 107 2.32 -12.57 -7.44
N LYS A 108 1.41 -12.87 -8.38
CA LYS A 108 0.14 -13.53 -8.06
C LYS A 108 0.31 -15.01 -7.66
N ALA A 109 1.34 -15.67 -8.18
CA ALA A 109 1.61 -17.08 -7.90
C ALA A 109 2.32 -17.29 -6.53
N LEU A 110 3.07 -16.29 -6.07
CA LEU A 110 3.75 -16.34 -4.77
C LEU A 110 2.77 -16.24 -3.58
N SER A 111 3.15 -16.85 -2.47
CA SER A 111 2.51 -16.69 -1.17
C SER A 111 2.73 -15.28 -0.58
N ASN A 112 1.96 -14.93 0.45
CA ASN A 112 2.09 -13.63 1.11
C ASN A 112 3.51 -13.40 1.65
N GLU A 113 4.09 -14.37 2.36
CA GLU A 113 5.42 -14.23 2.95
C GLU A 113 6.54 -14.21 1.90
N GLU A 114 6.41 -14.94 0.80
CA GLU A 114 7.37 -14.85 -0.32
C GLU A 114 7.36 -13.45 -0.95
N ILE A 115 6.19 -12.85 -1.13
CA ILE A 115 6.06 -11.48 -1.66
C ILE A 115 6.63 -10.46 -0.68
N ILE A 116 6.35 -10.62 0.62
CA ILE A 116 6.92 -9.76 1.67
C ILE A 116 8.44 -9.84 1.60
N HIS A 117 9.02 -11.03 1.71
CA HIS A 117 10.47 -11.22 1.66
C HIS A 117 11.11 -10.66 0.37
N LEU A 118 10.46 -10.87 -0.78
CA LEU A 118 10.93 -10.37 -2.06
C LEU A 118 10.95 -8.83 -2.11
N LEU A 119 9.82 -8.20 -1.79
CA LEU A 119 9.66 -6.76 -1.98
C LEU A 119 10.28 -5.91 -0.87
N THR A 120 10.49 -6.47 0.34
CA THR A 120 11.18 -5.75 1.43
C THR A 120 12.70 -5.60 1.21
N GLN A 121 13.26 -6.24 0.18
CA GLN A 121 14.64 -6.00 -0.25
C GLN A 121 14.81 -4.61 -0.88
N ILE A 122 13.71 -3.99 -1.34
CA ILE A 122 13.74 -2.67 -1.96
C ILE A 122 13.87 -1.60 -0.88
N LYS A 123 14.96 -0.83 -0.91
CA LYS A 123 15.16 0.29 0.02
C LYS A 123 14.01 1.29 -0.09
N GLY A 124 13.29 1.48 1.03
CA GLY A 124 12.09 2.33 1.11
C GLY A 124 10.76 1.56 1.09
N VAL A 125 10.79 0.25 0.90
CA VAL A 125 9.62 -0.63 0.99
C VAL A 125 9.74 -1.49 2.24
N GLY A 126 8.93 -1.16 3.26
CA GLY A 126 8.82 -1.96 4.48
C GLY A 126 7.69 -2.99 4.41
N ARG A 127 7.67 -3.90 5.39
CA ARG A 127 6.65 -4.96 5.53
C ARG A 127 5.23 -4.40 5.42
N TRP A 128 4.92 -3.36 6.21
CA TRP A 128 3.62 -2.70 6.19
C TRP A 128 3.19 -2.26 4.77
N THR A 129 4.10 -1.66 3.99
CA THR A 129 3.81 -1.25 2.60
C THR A 129 3.47 -2.45 1.72
N VAL A 130 4.16 -3.58 1.90
CA VAL A 130 3.87 -4.80 1.15
C VAL A 130 2.54 -5.41 1.59
N GLU A 131 2.22 -5.41 2.88
CA GLU A 131 0.91 -5.88 3.37
C GLU A 131 -0.25 -5.05 2.81
N MET A 132 -0.09 -3.72 2.69
CA MET A 132 -1.06 -2.87 1.99
C MET A 132 -1.20 -3.25 0.51
N LEU A 133 -0.09 -3.60 -0.15
CA LEU A 133 -0.09 -4.09 -1.53
C LEU A 133 -0.83 -5.45 -1.62
N LEU A 134 -0.58 -6.38 -0.70
CA LEU A 134 -1.23 -7.69 -0.66
C LEU A 134 -2.75 -7.53 -0.57
N MET A 135 -3.24 -6.71 0.35
CA MET A 135 -4.67 -6.48 0.54
C MET A 135 -5.30 -5.73 -0.64
N PHE A 136 -4.84 -4.52 -0.94
CA PHE A 136 -5.57 -3.60 -1.81
C PHE A 136 -5.21 -3.69 -3.30
N THR A 137 -4.09 -4.35 -3.62
CA THR A 137 -3.65 -4.58 -5.01
C THR A 137 -3.77 -6.02 -5.42
N LEU A 138 -3.34 -6.97 -4.58
CA LEU A 138 -3.43 -8.40 -4.90
C LEU A 138 -4.75 -9.04 -4.48
N GLY A 139 -5.54 -8.36 -3.64
CA GLY A 139 -6.83 -8.86 -3.19
C GLY A 139 -6.71 -10.04 -2.22
N ARG A 140 -5.59 -10.13 -1.49
CA ARG A 140 -5.40 -11.16 -0.45
C ARG A 140 -6.30 -10.82 0.74
N GLU A 141 -7.21 -11.73 1.07
CA GLU A 141 -8.20 -11.53 2.14
C GLU A 141 -7.69 -11.91 3.53
N ASP A 142 -6.62 -12.70 3.60
CA ASP A 142 -6.02 -13.21 4.85
C ASP A 142 -4.65 -12.55 5.10
N VAL A 143 -4.69 -11.26 5.43
CA VAL A 143 -3.53 -10.42 5.77
C VAL A 143 -3.93 -9.52 6.92
N PHE A 144 -3.12 -9.52 7.98
CA PHE A 144 -3.32 -8.65 9.13
C PHE A 144 -2.03 -7.89 9.43
N ALA A 145 -2.02 -6.59 9.13
CA ALA A 145 -0.85 -5.73 9.30
C ALA A 145 -0.68 -5.35 10.78
N THR A 146 0.02 -6.18 11.54
CA THR A 146 0.18 -6.00 13.00
C THR A 146 0.90 -4.72 13.38
N ASP A 147 1.77 -4.20 12.49
CA ASP A 147 2.54 -2.98 12.70
C ASP A 147 1.77 -1.72 12.27
N ASP A 148 0.55 -1.86 11.76
CA ASP A 148 -0.30 -0.72 11.43
C ASP A 148 -0.83 -0.08 12.72
N LEU A 149 -0.38 1.14 12.99
CA LEU A 149 -0.71 1.82 14.23
C LEU A 149 -2.20 2.20 14.33
N ALA A 150 -2.91 2.38 13.21
CA ALA A 150 -4.36 2.61 13.25
C ALA A 150 -5.09 1.31 13.62
N ILE A 151 -4.65 0.16 13.09
CA ILE A 151 -5.17 -1.16 13.49
C ILE A 151 -4.86 -1.43 14.97
N GLN A 152 -3.62 -1.20 15.42
CA GLN A 152 -3.24 -1.38 16.82
C GLN A 152 -4.12 -0.56 17.76
N ASN A 153 -4.29 0.73 17.47
CA ASN A 153 -5.15 1.62 18.27
C ASN A 153 -6.62 1.20 18.25
N ALA A 154 -7.15 0.81 17.09
CA ALA A 154 -8.53 0.32 16.98
C ALA A 154 -8.74 -0.97 17.78
N MET A 155 -7.79 -1.91 17.72
CA MET A 155 -7.83 -3.14 18.49
C MET A 155 -7.71 -2.87 20.00
N ALA A 156 -6.78 -2.01 20.42
CA ALA A 156 -6.62 -1.63 21.82
C ALA A 156 -7.93 -1.05 22.38
N HIS A 157 -8.55 -0.13 21.63
CA HIS A 157 -9.84 0.44 22.01
C HIS A 157 -10.96 -0.61 22.08
N LEU A 158 -11.07 -1.47 21.06
CA LEU A 158 -12.14 -2.45 20.94
C LEU A 158 -12.07 -3.54 22.02
N TYR A 159 -10.85 -3.98 22.35
CA TYR A 159 -10.59 -5.02 23.35
C TYR A 159 -10.34 -4.46 24.75
N LYS A 160 -10.31 -3.12 24.91
CA LYS A 160 -10.00 -2.43 26.17
C LYS A 160 -8.64 -2.85 26.74
N LEU A 161 -7.64 -2.88 25.86
CA LEU A 161 -6.25 -3.14 26.23
C LEU A 161 -5.61 -1.84 26.70
N ASP A 162 -4.69 -1.93 27.66
CA ASP A 162 -3.91 -0.77 28.10
C ASP A 162 -3.00 -0.25 26.96
N ASN A 163 -2.78 1.07 26.93
CA ASN A 163 -2.20 1.86 25.84
C ASN A 163 -1.14 1.15 24.97
N VAL A 164 -1.43 1.06 23.67
CA VAL A 164 -0.48 0.66 22.62
C VAL A 164 -0.09 1.90 21.82
N GLY A 165 0.81 2.74 22.37
CA GLY A 165 1.46 3.87 21.68
C GLY A 165 0.54 4.91 20.99
N GLU A 166 0.55 6.15 21.47
CA GLU A 166 -0.25 7.23 20.87
C GLU A 166 0.13 7.50 19.40
N LEU A 167 -0.85 7.41 18.47
CA LEU A 167 -0.79 8.24 17.25
C LEU A 167 -0.90 9.70 17.68
N PRO A 168 -0.17 10.65 17.08
CA PRO A 168 -0.50 12.05 17.23
C PRO A 168 -1.93 12.26 16.73
N ILE A 169 -2.85 12.31 17.69
CA ILE A 169 -4.26 12.64 17.47
C ILE A 169 -4.24 14.00 16.79
N HIS A 170 -4.71 14.03 15.56
CA HIS A 170 -5.02 15.20 14.75
C HIS A 170 -4.75 16.53 15.47
N ALA A 171 -3.71 17.25 15.03
CA ALA A 171 -3.64 18.69 15.21
C ALA A 171 -5.01 19.23 14.79
N LYS A 172 -5.78 19.70 15.79
CA LYS A 172 -7.09 20.30 15.64
C LYS A 172 -7.02 21.30 14.48
N ARG A 173 -7.90 21.14 13.50
CA ARG A 173 -8.33 22.27 12.67
C ARG A 173 -9.45 22.97 13.42
#